data_AF-A0AAV0B1I5-F1
#
_entry.id   AF-A0AAV0B1I5-F1
#
_cell.length_a   1.000
_cell.length_b   1.000
_cell.length_c   1.000
_cell.angle_alpha   90.00
_cell.angle_beta   90.00
_cell.angle_gamma   90.00
#
_symmetry.space_group_name_H-M   'P 1'
#
loop_
_entity.id
_entity.type
_entity.pdbx_description
1 polymer ?
#
loop_
_entity_poly.entity_id
_entity_poly.type
_entity_poly.pdbx_seq_one_letter_code
_entity_poly.pdbx_strand_id
1 'polypeptide(L)'
;MKAHCTGSTVGVFWLNSAETWVEAHGRDQGPSDTTTTTHWISEAGIMDLFIFLGPTSKEIFSSFATLVGMNTIPPLFSIAYHQCRWNYVSQVDLLGVVHNFDKFDIPLDVIWLAIKYPEEHKYFIWNKKAFLEPLKMINELESTGRKLVTIVDPHIKLTTDLYVYKEAVDLGVLCKLPDGSEYEGWCWTGSSSWTTFFVSYS
;
A
#
# COMPACT_ATOMS: atom_id res chain seq x y z
N MET A 1 -13.28 -13.79 -8.10
CA MET A 1 -12.90 -15.21 -8.19
C MET A 1 -12.90 -15.67 -9.65
N LYS A 2 -12.01 -16.59 -10.03
CA LYS A 2 -11.97 -17.23 -11.36
C LYS A 2 -12.13 -18.74 -11.21
N ALA A 3 -12.98 -19.36 -12.02
CA ALA A 3 -13.11 -20.81 -12.15
C ALA A 3 -12.62 -21.26 -13.53
N HIS A 4 -11.91 -22.39 -13.59
CA HIS A 4 -11.27 -22.85 -14.81
C HIS A 4 -11.35 -24.38 -14.94
N CYS A 5 -11.65 -24.84 -16.15
CA CYS A 5 -11.50 -26.23 -16.56
C CYS A 5 -11.00 -26.28 -18.02
N THR A 6 -10.65 -27.46 -18.51
CA THR A 6 -10.19 -27.62 -19.88
C THR A 6 -11.25 -27.10 -20.87
N GLY A 7 -10.88 -26.09 -21.66
CA GLY A 7 -11.75 -25.48 -22.66
C GLY A 7 -12.73 -24.41 -22.14
N SER A 8 -12.74 -24.10 -20.84
CA SER A 8 -13.64 -23.07 -20.30
C SER A 8 -13.09 -22.35 -19.07
N THR A 9 -13.32 -21.05 -19.00
CA THR A 9 -12.97 -20.19 -17.87
C THR A 9 -14.10 -19.20 -17.65
N VAL A 10 -14.54 -19.08 -16.41
CA VAL A 10 -15.53 -18.08 -16.00
C VAL A 10 -15.00 -17.33 -14.78
N GLY A 11 -15.58 -16.18 -14.49
CA GLY A 11 -15.19 -15.36 -13.35
C GLY A 11 -16.36 -14.59 -12.77
N VAL A 12 -16.22 -14.22 -11.50
CA VAL A 12 -17.12 -13.31 -10.80
C VAL A 12 -16.31 -12.24 -10.09
N PHE A 13 -16.78 -11.01 -10.11
CA PHE A 13 -16.24 -9.90 -9.32
C PHE A 13 -17.34 -9.35 -8.44
N TRP A 14 -17.12 -9.45 -7.13
CA TRP A 14 -18.00 -8.94 -6.09
C TRP A 14 -17.50 -7.55 -5.69
N LEU A 15 -18.20 -6.51 -6.15
CA LEU A 15 -17.80 -5.11 -5.91
C LEU A 15 -18.43 -4.63 -4.60
N ASN A 16 -17.80 -4.98 -3.49
CA ASN A 16 -18.20 -4.52 -2.16
C ASN A 16 -16.94 -4.28 -1.31
N SER A 17 -16.91 -3.15 -0.60
CA SER A 17 -15.76 -2.72 0.21
C SER A 17 -15.90 -3.00 1.71
N ALA A 18 -17.07 -3.50 2.15
CA ALA A 18 -17.28 -3.92 3.53
C ALA A 18 -16.56 -5.24 3.83
N GLU A 19 -16.49 -5.60 5.10
CA GLU A 19 -15.99 -6.92 5.52
C GLU A 19 -16.77 -8.01 4.76
N THR A 20 -16.04 -8.90 4.08
CA THR A 20 -16.60 -9.88 3.16
C THR A 20 -16.02 -11.27 3.42
N TRP A 21 -16.91 -12.23 3.61
CA TRP A 21 -16.60 -13.64 3.84
C TRP A 21 -16.93 -14.45 2.59
N VAL A 22 -16.07 -15.41 2.24
CA VAL A 22 -16.27 -16.31 1.09
C VAL A 22 -16.05 -17.75 1.52
N GLU A 23 -17.13 -18.52 1.55
CA GLU A 23 -17.08 -19.96 1.76
C GLU A 23 -17.01 -20.66 0.41
N ALA A 24 -16.19 -21.72 0.32
CA ALA A 24 -16.07 -22.53 -0.89
C ALA A 24 -16.20 -24.01 -0.52
N HIS A 25 -17.18 -24.67 -1.15
CA HIS A 25 -17.43 -26.10 -0.97
C HIS A 25 -17.05 -26.82 -2.26
N GLY A 26 -16.03 -27.68 -2.17
CA GLY A 26 -15.65 -28.58 -3.25
C GLY A 26 -16.42 -29.88 -3.14
N ARG A 27 -17.16 -30.24 -4.20
CA ARG A 27 -17.88 -31.52 -4.33
C ARG A 27 -18.97 -31.76 -3.29
N ASP A 28 -19.93 -30.85 -3.20
CA ASP A 28 -21.29 -31.21 -2.77
C ASP A 28 -22.25 -30.07 -3.12
N GLN A 29 -23.48 -30.43 -3.51
CA GLN A 29 -24.64 -29.54 -3.76
C GLN A 29 -24.70 -28.78 -5.10
N GLY A 30 -23.86 -29.10 -6.09
CA GLY A 30 -23.97 -28.51 -7.43
C GLY A 30 -24.62 -29.43 -8.48
N PRO A 31 -24.83 -28.95 -9.72
CA PRO A 31 -25.46 -29.75 -10.79
C PRO A 31 -24.66 -30.98 -11.23
N SER A 32 -23.39 -31.09 -10.84
CA SER A 32 -22.49 -32.21 -11.18
C SER A 32 -21.54 -32.57 -10.04
N ASP A 33 -20.97 -33.78 -10.10
CA ASP A 33 -19.96 -34.34 -9.17
C ASP A 33 -18.67 -33.49 -9.02
N THR A 34 -18.49 -32.49 -9.89
CA THR A 34 -17.31 -31.61 -9.95
C THR A 34 -17.66 -30.13 -9.84
N THR A 35 -18.82 -29.79 -9.30
CA THR A 35 -19.19 -28.40 -9.07
C THR A 35 -18.51 -27.84 -7.82
N THR A 36 -18.04 -26.60 -7.92
CA THR A 36 -17.63 -25.78 -6.78
C THR A 36 -18.74 -24.77 -6.48
N THR A 37 -19.29 -24.82 -5.28
CA THR A 37 -20.26 -23.84 -4.80
C THR A 37 -19.54 -22.83 -3.90
N THR A 38 -19.85 -21.54 -4.07
CA THR A 38 -19.29 -20.48 -3.22
C THR A 38 -20.37 -19.56 -2.69
N HIS A 39 -20.27 -19.22 -1.41
CA HIS A 39 -21.21 -18.35 -0.72
C HIS A 39 -20.49 -17.07 -0.26
N TRP A 40 -21.01 -15.91 -0.69
CA TRP A 40 -20.40 -14.60 -0.47
C TRP A 40 -21.31 -13.77 0.42
N ILE A 41 -20.78 -13.24 1.52
CA ILE A 41 -21.53 -12.45 2.50
C ILE A 41 -20.74 -11.19 2.80
N SER A 42 -21.36 -10.02 2.68
CA SER A 42 -20.79 -8.73 3.08
C SER A 42 -21.61 -8.09 4.18
N GLU A 43 -20.95 -7.43 5.13
CA GLU A 43 -21.59 -6.79 6.28
C GLU A 43 -22.55 -5.65 5.88
N ALA A 44 -22.18 -4.86 4.87
CA ALA A 44 -22.91 -3.66 4.45
C ALA A 44 -22.80 -3.44 2.93
N GLY A 45 -23.47 -2.39 2.44
CA GLY A 45 -23.49 -2.03 1.03
C GLY A 45 -24.53 -2.79 0.23
N ILE A 46 -24.41 -2.74 -1.10
CA ILE A 46 -25.29 -3.44 -2.02
C ILE A 46 -24.65 -4.75 -2.50
N MET A 47 -25.48 -5.63 -3.04
CA MET A 47 -25.01 -6.73 -3.88
C MET A 47 -24.72 -6.19 -5.29
N ASP A 48 -23.44 -6.02 -5.61
CA ASP A 48 -22.98 -5.63 -6.95
C ASP A 48 -22.03 -6.70 -7.50
N LEU A 49 -22.48 -7.41 -8.55
CA LEU A 49 -21.85 -8.62 -9.05
C LEU A 49 -21.67 -8.55 -10.57
N PHE A 50 -20.41 -8.65 -11.00
CA PHE A 50 -20.05 -8.77 -12.41
C PHE A 50 -19.69 -10.23 -12.72
N ILE A 51 -20.25 -10.77 -13.81
CA ILE A 51 -20.00 -12.14 -14.27
C ILE A 51 -19.24 -12.08 -15.60
N PHE A 52 -18.16 -12.82 -15.69
CA PHE A 52 -17.29 -12.92 -16.87
C PHE A 52 -17.34 -14.34 -17.42
N LEU A 53 -17.65 -14.50 -18.71
CA LEU A 53 -17.94 -15.81 -19.32
C LEU A 53 -16.77 -16.41 -20.13
N GLY A 54 -15.63 -15.72 -20.22
CA GLY A 54 -14.44 -16.21 -20.92
C GLY A 54 -14.67 -16.35 -22.42
N PRO A 55 -14.27 -17.50 -23.05
CA PRO A 55 -13.92 -18.79 -22.44
C PRO A 55 -12.46 -18.93 -21.96
N THR A 56 -11.58 -17.98 -22.26
CA THR A 56 -10.16 -18.07 -21.89
C THR A 56 -9.82 -17.20 -20.69
N SER A 57 -8.79 -17.60 -19.93
CA SER A 57 -8.27 -16.75 -18.84
C SER A 57 -7.82 -15.37 -19.33
N LYS A 58 -7.32 -15.27 -20.56
CA LYS A 58 -6.91 -14.00 -21.18
C LYS A 58 -8.11 -13.05 -21.31
N GLU A 59 -9.23 -13.52 -21.85
CA GLU A 59 -10.45 -12.71 -22.02
C GLU A 59 -11.04 -12.28 -20.68
N ILE A 60 -11.03 -13.16 -19.67
CA ILE A 60 -11.45 -12.82 -18.31
C ILE A 60 -10.61 -11.64 -17.77
N PHE A 61 -9.28 -11.74 -17.86
CA PHE A 61 -8.39 -10.67 -17.38
C PHE A 61 -8.57 -9.37 -18.18
N SER A 62 -8.70 -9.43 -19.50
CA SER A 62 -8.94 -8.24 -20.33
C SER A 62 -10.29 -7.57 -20.03
N SER A 63 -11.35 -8.34 -19.80
CA SER A 63 -12.66 -7.83 -19.43
C SER A 63 -12.64 -7.19 -18.04
N PHE A 64 -12.01 -7.86 -17.08
CA PHE A 64 -11.83 -7.33 -15.72
C PHE A 64 -11.01 -6.03 -15.73
N ALA A 65 -9.89 -5.98 -16.45
CA ALA A 65 -9.07 -4.78 -16.54
C ALA A 65 -9.76 -3.60 -17.24
N THR A 66 -10.67 -3.87 -18.19
CA THR A 66 -11.54 -2.82 -18.76
C THR A 66 -12.45 -2.20 -17.69
N LEU A 67 -12.88 -2.99 -16.69
CA LEU A 67 -13.76 -2.53 -15.62
C LEU A 67 -13.00 -1.77 -14.52
N VAL A 68 -11.87 -2.31 -14.03
CA VAL A 68 -11.18 -1.78 -12.85
C VAL A 68 -9.92 -0.97 -13.17
N GLY A 69 -9.54 -0.88 -14.43
CA GLY A 69 -8.33 -0.22 -14.89
C GLY A 69 -7.19 -1.19 -15.20
N MET A 70 -6.28 -0.72 -16.04
CA MET A 70 -5.04 -1.41 -16.40
C MET A 70 -3.93 -1.05 -15.41
N ASN A 71 -2.93 -1.93 -15.29
CA ASN A 71 -1.70 -1.59 -14.58
C ASN A 71 -1.06 -0.35 -15.22
N THR A 72 -0.64 0.60 -14.38
CA THR A 72 0.19 1.72 -14.82
C THR A 72 1.57 1.21 -15.23
N ILE A 73 2.23 1.89 -16.17
CA ILE A 73 3.61 1.55 -16.54
C ILE A 73 4.52 1.99 -15.38
N PRO A 74 5.22 1.07 -14.70
CA PRO A 74 6.06 1.42 -13.57
C PRO A 74 7.31 2.18 -14.04
N PRO A 75 7.85 3.12 -13.25
CA PRO A 75 9.18 3.67 -13.49
C PRO A 75 10.23 2.56 -13.55
N LEU A 76 11.22 2.66 -14.45
CA LEU A 76 12.19 1.58 -14.69
C LEU A 76 12.93 1.12 -13.42
N PHE A 77 13.33 2.05 -12.55
CA PHE A 77 14.02 1.71 -11.30
C PHE A 77 13.17 0.83 -10.35
N SER A 78 11.85 0.90 -10.46
CA SER A 78 10.92 0.23 -9.52
C SER A 78 10.72 -1.26 -9.80
N ILE A 79 11.19 -1.75 -10.94
CA ILE A 79 11.23 -3.19 -11.28
C ILE A 79 12.62 -3.80 -11.09
N ALA A 80 13.60 -3.01 -10.65
CA ALA A 80 14.96 -3.44 -10.38
C ALA A 80 15.12 -3.90 -8.92
N TYR A 81 16.36 -4.08 -8.45
CA TYR A 81 16.62 -4.56 -7.09
C TYR A 81 16.43 -3.47 -6.04
N HIS A 82 15.61 -3.77 -5.02
CA HIS A 82 15.31 -2.90 -3.89
C HIS A 82 15.88 -3.49 -2.60
N GLN A 83 16.75 -2.75 -1.93
CA GLN A 83 17.31 -3.11 -0.64
C GLN A 83 16.56 -2.40 0.49
N CYS A 84 16.03 -3.16 1.45
CA CYS A 84 15.30 -2.66 2.59
C CYS A 84 15.60 -3.46 3.86
N ARG A 85 15.49 -2.80 5.02
CA ARG A 85 15.30 -3.43 6.33
C ARG A 85 14.64 -2.45 7.28
N TRP A 86 14.09 -2.98 8.37
CA TRP A 86 13.78 -2.21 9.56
C TRP A 86 14.96 -2.32 10.54
N ASN A 87 15.85 -1.33 10.68
CA ASN A 87 15.99 -0.06 9.96
C ASN A 87 17.45 0.12 9.54
N TYR A 88 17.73 0.94 8.52
CA TYR A 88 18.99 1.67 8.48
C TYR A 88 18.91 2.80 9.51
N VAL A 89 19.88 2.84 10.43
CA VAL A 89 19.77 3.64 11.67
C VAL A 89 20.35 5.05 11.52
N SER A 90 21.05 5.33 10.44
CA SER A 90 21.63 6.65 10.15
C SER A 90 21.97 6.82 8.67
N GLN A 91 22.30 8.05 8.29
CA GLN A 91 22.87 8.38 6.98
C GLN A 91 24.16 7.58 6.70
N VAL A 92 25.02 7.42 7.71
CA VAL A 92 26.29 6.68 7.57
C VAL A 92 26.05 5.19 7.33
N ASP A 93 25.11 4.61 8.05
CA ASP A 93 24.71 3.20 7.88
C ASP A 93 24.15 2.95 6.48
N LEU A 94 23.22 3.80 6.03
CA LEU A 94 22.62 3.71 4.70
C LEU A 94 23.67 3.82 3.59
N LEU A 95 24.54 4.83 3.62
CA LEU A 95 25.58 5.01 2.61
C LEU A 95 26.66 3.91 2.67
N GLY A 96 26.97 3.40 3.87
CA GLY A 96 27.87 2.26 4.04
C GLY A 96 27.35 0.99 3.36
N VAL A 97 26.03 0.77 3.41
CA VAL A 97 25.38 -0.35 2.68
C VAL A 97 25.48 -0.13 1.18
N VAL A 98 25.15 1.06 0.68
CA VAL A 98 25.24 1.40 -0.75
C VAL A 98 26.67 1.19 -1.27
N HIS A 99 27.68 1.68 -0.53
CA HIS A 99 29.08 1.49 -0.90
C HIS A 99 29.48 0.01 -0.93
N ASN A 100 28.93 -0.83 -0.05
CA ASN A 100 29.19 -2.26 -0.09
C ASN A 100 28.58 -2.93 -1.34
N PHE A 101 27.41 -2.50 -1.83
CA PHE A 101 26.89 -2.97 -3.11
C PHE A 101 27.86 -2.68 -4.26
N ASP A 102 28.39 -1.46 -4.32
CA ASP A 102 29.42 -1.08 -5.29
C ASP A 102 30.70 -1.91 -5.13
N LYS A 103 31.19 -2.05 -3.89
CA LYS A 103 32.42 -2.79 -3.58
C LYS A 103 32.36 -4.26 -3.97
N PHE A 104 31.20 -4.90 -3.82
CA PHE A 104 31.00 -6.32 -4.09
C PHE A 104 30.40 -6.59 -5.47
N ASP A 105 30.30 -5.58 -6.34
CA ASP A 105 29.75 -5.67 -7.70
C ASP A 105 28.33 -6.27 -7.73
N ILE A 106 27.48 -5.81 -6.81
CA ILE A 106 26.07 -6.21 -6.71
C ILE A 106 25.20 -5.01 -7.14
N PRO A 107 24.34 -5.16 -8.16
CA PRO A 107 23.52 -4.06 -8.64
C PRO A 107 22.47 -3.64 -7.59
N LEU A 108 22.27 -2.33 -7.45
CA LEU A 108 21.30 -1.72 -6.54
C LEU A 108 20.71 -0.46 -7.17
N ASP A 109 19.38 -0.41 -7.25
CA ASP A 109 18.63 0.74 -7.78
C ASP A 109 17.95 1.54 -6.66
N VAL A 110 17.41 0.86 -5.65
CA VAL A 110 16.60 1.53 -4.61
C VAL A 110 17.01 1.09 -3.22
N ILE A 111 17.24 2.05 -2.34
CA ILE A 111 17.39 1.81 -0.90
C ILE A 111 16.23 2.42 -0.12
N TRP A 112 15.78 1.72 0.92
CA TRP A 112 14.57 2.07 1.67
C TRP A 112 14.87 2.50 3.10
N LEU A 113 14.17 3.53 3.56
CA LEU A 113 14.14 3.97 4.96
C LEU A 113 12.78 3.66 5.59
N ALA A 114 12.79 2.71 6.53
CA ALA A 114 11.65 2.37 7.36
C ALA A 114 11.50 3.33 8.58
N ILE A 115 10.57 3.04 9.49
CA ILE A 115 9.98 3.99 10.44
C ILE A 115 10.92 4.68 11.45
N LYS A 116 12.21 4.34 11.54
CA LYS A 116 13.18 5.05 12.42
C LYS A 116 13.90 6.25 11.77
N TYR A 117 13.71 6.51 10.47
CA TYR A 117 14.24 7.73 9.85
C TYR A 117 13.57 9.03 10.30
N PRO A 118 12.24 9.06 10.56
CA PRO A 118 11.59 10.28 11.01
C PRO A 118 11.85 10.52 12.49
N GLU A 119 11.86 11.79 12.89
CA GLU A 119 11.95 12.15 14.31
C GLU A 119 10.71 11.65 15.06
N GLU A 120 10.88 10.74 16.03
CA GLU A 120 9.79 10.18 16.84
C GLU A 120 8.60 9.64 16.00
N HIS A 121 8.90 9.12 14.81
CA HIS A 121 7.92 8.64 13.82
C HIS A 121 7.00 9.75 13.24
N LYS A 122 7.32 11.04 13.44
CA LYS A 122 6.63 12.16 12.78
C LYS A 122 7.00 12.17 11.29
N TYR A 123 6.14 11.60 10.44
CA TYR A 123 6.36 11.60 8.99
C TYR A 123 6.58 13.03 8.46
N PHE A 124 7.29 13.13 7.33
CA PHE A 124 7.75 14.41 6.73
C PHE A 124 8.82 15.18 7.55
N ILE A 125 9.23 14.68 8.72
CA ILE A 125 10.28 15.26 9.55
C ILE A 125 11.46 14.29 9.66
N TRP A 126 12.66 14.71 9.29
CA TRP A 126 13.87 13.89 9.45
C TRP A 126 14.42 13.92 10.88
N ASN A 127 14.83 12.77 11.42
CA ASN A 127 15.63 12.73 12.65
C ASN A 127 17.02 13.33 12.39
N LYS A 128 17.21 14.60 12.78
CA LYS A 128 18.46 15.33 12.55
C LYS A 128 19.68 14.77 13.27
N LYS A 129 19.52 13.92 14.29
CA LYS A 129 20.66 13.26 14.96
C LYS A 129 21.23 12.11 14.12
N ALA A 130 20.35 11.37 13.44
CA ALA A 130 20.71 10.20 12.63
C ALA A 130 20.93 10.54 11.14
N PHE A 131 20.20 11.55 10.65
CA PHE A 131 20.21 12.01 9.26
C PHE A 131 20.46 13.52 9.26
N LEU A 132 21.73 13.91 9.43
CA LEU A 132 22.17 15.30 9.54
C LEU A 132 21.97 16.07 8.22
N GLU A 133 22.34 15.45 7.10
CA GLU A 133 22.32 16.06 5.76
C GLU A 133 21.49 15.21 4.78
N PRO A 134 20.18 15.01 5.00
CA PRO A 134 19.37 14.08 4.19
C PRO A 134 19.34 14.46 2.70
N LEU A 135 19.35 15.76 2.37
CA LEU A 135 19.43 16.22 0.98
C LEU A 135 20.74 15.84 0.30
N LYS A 136 21.85 15.90 1.04
CA LYS A 136 23.17 15.50 0.50
C LYS A 136 23.23 13.99 0.28
N MET A 137 22.69 13.20 1.21
CA MET A 137 22.54 11.75 1.05
C MET A 137 21.68 11.41 -0.18
N ILE A 138 20.54 12.08 -0.36
CA ILE A 138 19.68 11.89 -1.53
C ILE A 138 20.43 12.25 -2.82
N ASN A 139 21.11 13.39 -2.87
CA ASN A 139 21.88 13.81 -4.03
C ASN A 139 23.03 12.83 -4.36
N GLU A 140 23.67 12.24 -3.36
CA GLU A 140 24.71 11.22 -3.54
C GLU A 140 24.12 9.96 -4.21
N LEU A 141 22.97 9.47 -3.73
CA LEU A 141 22.26 8.36 -4.37
C LEU A 141 21.89 8.70 -5.81
N GLU A 142 21.28 9.87 -6.03
CA GLU A 142 20.83 10.31 -7.36
C GLU A 142 21.98 10.47 -8.35
N SER A 143 23.16 10.90 -7.89
CA SER A 143 24.36 11.03 -8.73
C SER A 143 24.83 9.69 -9.33
N THR A 144 24.42 8.57 -8.72
CA THR A 144 24.68 7.20 -9.20
C THR A 144 23.47 6.55 -9.86
N GLY A 145 22.40 7.33 -10.13
CA GLY A 145 21.16 6.83 -10.73
C GLY A 145 20.21 6.14 -9.74
N ARG A 146 20.61 6.01 -8.47
CA ARG A 146 19.85 5.31 -7.42
C ARG A 146 18.73 6.19 -6.85
N LYS A 147 17.74 5.53 -6.24
CA LYS A 147 16.58 6.16 -5.62
C LYS A 147 16.49 5.83 -4.14
N LEU A 148 15.93 6.77 -3.39
CA LEU A 148 15.56 6.58 -1.99
C LEU A 148 14.04 6.45 -1.89
N VAL A 149 13.57 5.43 -1.16
CA VAL A 149 12.17 5.35 -0.74
C VAL A 149 12.08 5.54 0.77
N THR A 150 11.19 6.42 1.21
CA THR A 150 10.93 6.70 2.63
C THR A 150 9.51 6.29 2.97
N ILE A 151 9.33 5.54 4.06
CA ILE A 151 7.98 5.20 4.53
C ILE A 151 7.21 6.45 5.00
N VAL A 152 5.93 6.49 4.68
CA VAL A 152 4.94 7.47 5.17
C VAL A 152 3.65 6.70 5.42
N ASP A 153 3.28 6.54 6.69
CA ASP A 153 2.05 5.85 7.07
C ASP A 153 0.90 6.86 7.26
N PRO A 154 -0.37 6.43 7.19
CA PRO A 154 -1.52 7.36 7.22
C PRO A 154 -1.84 7.90 8.63
N HIS A 155 -1.14 7.45 9.66
CA HIS A 155 -1.31 7.94 11.03
C HIS A 155 -0.39 9.13 11.29
N ILE A 156 -0.94 10.19 11.84
CA ILE A 156 -0.26 11.44 12.16
C ILE A 156 -0.18 11.54 13.68
N LYS A 157 0.99 11.90 14.21
CA LYS A 157 1.14 12.13 15.65
C LYS A 157 0.19 13.23 16.12
N LEU A 158 -0.60 12.93 17.15
CA LEU A 158 -1.56 13.88 17.72
C LEU A 158 -0.79 14.89 18.60
N THR A 159 -0.37 15.99 17.98
CA THR A 159 0.34 17.08 18.67
C THR A 159 0.26 18.38 17.89
N THR A 160 -0.04 19.48 18.59
CA THR A 160 -0.06 20.82 18.01
C THR A 160 1.35 21.31 17.63
N ASP A 161 2.43 20.64 18.03
CA ASP A 161 3.79 21.03 17.63
C ASP A 161 4.16 20.55 16.22
N LEU A 162 3.36 19.66 15.62
CA LEU A 162 3.58 19.14 14.27
C LEU A 162 2.72 19.90 13.25
N TYR A 163 3.36 20.56 12.28
CA TYR A 163 2.66 21.33 11.25
C TYR A 163 1.69 20.46 10.43
N VAL A 164 2.07 19.21 10.14
CA VAL A 164 1.24 18.25 9.38
C VAL A 164 -0.08 17.97 10.09
N TYR A 165 -0.03 17.83 11.42
CA TYR A 165 -1.24 17.62 12.23
C TYR A 165 -2.13 18.87 12.21
N LYS A 166 -1.55 20.04 12.47
CA LYS A 166 -2.28 21.33 12.43
C LYS A 166 -2.99 21.54 11.09
N GLU A 167 -2.27 21.37 9.99
CA GLU A 167 -2.81 21.54 8.65
C GLU A 167 -3.93 20.53 8.36
N ALA A 168 -3.77 19.27 8.78
CA ALA A 168 -4.82 18.25 8.63
C ALA A 168 -6.11 18.57 9.41
N VAL A 169 -5.97 19.16 10.61
CA VAL A 169 -7.10 19.67 11.41
C VAL A 169 -7.78 20.84 10.69
N ASP A 170 -7.01 21.84 10.27
CA ASP A 170 -7.53 23.05 9.60
C ASP A 170 -8.24 22.70 8.28
N LEU A 171 -7.73 21.71 7.56
CA LEU A 171 -8.28 21.18 6.32
C LEU A 171 -9.49 20.26 6.52
N GLY A 172 -9.74 19.79 7.76
CA GLY A 172 -10.84 18.88 8.07
C GLY A 172 -10.69 17.48 7.46
N VAL A 173 -9.45 17.00 7.26
CA VAL A 173 -9.13 15.73 6.58
C VAL A 173 -8.76 14.60 7.54
N LEU A 174 -9.10 14.74 8.82
CA LEU A 174 -8.94 13.66 9.80
C LEU A 174 -10.22 12.83 9.92
N CYS A 175 -10.05 11.53 10.16
CA CYS A 175 -11.15 10.63 10.50
C CYS A 175 -11.86 11.11 11.77
N LYS A 176 -13.20 10.98 11.79
CA LYS A 176 -14.05 11.41 12.89
C LYS A 176 -14.86 10.24 13.46
N LEU A 177 -15.18 10.34 14.74
CA LEU A 177 -16.15 9.48 15.42
C LEU A 177 -17.59 9.89 15.04
N PRO A 178 -18.60 9.04 15.34
CA PRO A 178 -20.00 9.34 15.02
C PRO A 178 -20.55 10.64 15.62
N ASP A 179 -19.99 11.11 16.73
CA ASP A 179 -20.33 12.39 17.37
C ASP A 179 -19.65 13.61 16.71
N GLY A 180 -18.82 13.38 15.68
CA GLY A 180 -18.09 14.40 14.94
C GLY A 180 -16.74 14.79 15.55
N SER A 181 -16.37 14.23 16.71
CA SER A 181 -15.04 14.42 17.29
C SER A 181 -13.96 13.69 16.47
N GLU A 182 -12.70 14.11 16.62
CA GLU A 182 -11.57 13.48 15.95
C GLU A 182 -11.35 12.05 16.47
N TYR A 183 -11.08 11.10 15.57
CA TYR A 183 -10.68 9.76 15.98
C TYR A 183 -9.23 9.75 16.48
N GLU A 184 -9.04 9.36 17.73
CA GLU A 184 -7.74 9.08 18.34
C GLU A 184 -7.51 7.56 18.48
N GLY A 185 -6.32 7.11 18.09
CA GLY A 185 -5.86 5.73 18.26
C GLY A 185 -4.37 5.64 18.55
N TRP A 186 -3.87 4.45 18.85
CA TRP A 186 -2.46 4.22 19.17
C TRP A 186 -1.73 3.55 18.00
N CYS A 187 -0.60 4.14 17.57
CA CYS A 187 0.31 3.56 16.58
C CYS A 187 1.78 3.92 16.88
N TRP A 188 2.69 3.90 15.89
CA TRP A 188 4.13 4.11 16.11
C TRP A 188 4.47 5.45 16.76
N THR A 189 3.65 6.48 16.52
CA THR A 189 3.85 7.81 17.12
C THR A 189 3.27 7.95 18.54
N GLY A 190 2.65 6.88 19.08
CA GLY A 190 1.81 6.93 20.28
C GLY A 190 0.37 7.31 19.92
N SER A 191 -0.22 8.22 20.70
CA SER A 191 -1.49 8.87 20.35
C SER A 191 -1.39 9.50 18.96
N SER A 192 -2.30 9.07 18.08
CA SER A 192 -2.30 9.36 16.66
C SER A 192 -3.71 9.62 16.16
N SER A 193 -3.78 10.37 15.06
CA SER A 193 -5.00 10.60 14.29
C SER A 193 -4.79 10.07 12.86
N TRP A 194 -5.85 9.73 12.15
CA TRP A 194 -5.75 9.16 10.80
C TRP A 194 -6.29 10.11 9.75
N THR A 195 -5.57 10.24 8.64
CA THR A 195 -6.07 10.99 7.49
C THR A 195 -7.18 10.21 6.80
N THR A 196 -8.29 10.86 6.47
CA THR A 196 -9.32 10.28 5.59
C THR A 196 -8.97 10.56 4.13
N PHE A 197 -8.82 9.49 3.34
CA PHE A 197 -8.56 9.58 1.89
C PHE A 197 -9.84 9.57 1.05
N PHE A 198 -11.01 9.67 1.70
CA PHE A 198 -12.33 9.67 1.04
C PHE A 198 -12.90 11.08 0.86
N VAL A 199 -12.31 12.10 1.50
CA VAL A 199 -12.72 13.49 1.32
C VAL A 199 -12.11 14.01 0.04
N SER A 200 -12.94 14.47 -0.88
CA SER A 200 -12.50 15.18 -2.08
C SER A 200 -12.80 16.67 -1.91
N TYR A 201 -11.82 17.51 -2.27
CA TYR A 201 -12.07 18.94 -2.46
C TYR A 201 -12.66 19.14 -3.85
N SER A 202 -13.89 19.63 -3.91
CA SER A 202 -14.54 20.14 -5.12
C SER A 202 -14.05 21.53 -5.47
#